data_AF-A0A7C4AGB2-F1
#
_entry.id   AF-A0A7C4AGB2-F1
#
_cell.length_a   1.000
_cell.length_b   1.000
_cell.length_c   1.000
_cell.angle_alpha   90.00
_cell.angle_beta   90.00
_cell.angle_gamma   90.00
#
_symmetry.space_group_name_H-M   'P 1'
#
loop_
_entity.id
_entity.type
_entity.pdbx_description
1 polymer ?
#
loop_
_entity_poly.entity_id
_entity_poly.type
_entity_poly.pdbx_seq_one_letter_code
_entity_poly.pdbx_strand_id
1 'polypeptide(L)'
;MDYPVLHWTTWGGGLLIALMATIHVFIAHFAVGGGLFIAVMETRVQRLGLTPLKDYLRRYAKFFLVFTMVVGGLTGVGIWFSASITAPGATSVLIHTFVLGWATEWTFFLAEIVTLLVYMRSFEAQRSTRRLILAWLYFVFAFGSLATVQGFISYMLTPGDWLTTQRFWDGFFNPTYWPGLAFRTCVCAILAGIFGLLTAQGVEDADQRKRLTRFCALWTILPLPLAGLSGWWHIAVLPPAQKALALGGNPENAWGMQVFLWAGPVVLAGTALACVRLPRLGARVVAVVALAASFMFLGSFEYMREAGRRPFLVTGYIYSNGIRVSQVEAANRDGVLATARFSRVKTITPENRMQAGEELYFLECSSCHSLGGIMLDIKPRSAKYTAFGMESLLTGLGKVGRYMPPFVGTQEEKKALAAWLTEGLHGPAKPVAVTIPQLPDPPASAFNDSSEYVLTVAADRGINMLADADGRWTLGVGPQNLTAQLIKRDPSPMLVTADIQVTYAVQNGPSGNMRPGDKAFTAENIRATPYAKDGAFNPYPLVTVQAFDKDGKLLAQTSAVLPVSTELGCRNCHGGSWSHAVAGIAPDTARDVLKAHDRLSGTTLLASREPVNCRSCHAT
;
A
#
# COMPACT_ATOMS: atom_id res chain seq x y z
N MET A 1 -10.76 1.51 23.33
CA MET A 1 -11.62 2.34 22.45
C MET A 1 -12.56 3.14 23.33
N ASP A 2 -12.21 4.41 23.58
CA ASP A 2 -12.84 5.22 24.63
C ASP A 2 -13.88 6.20 24.09
N TYR A 3 -14.06 6.23 22.76
CA TYR A 3 -14.94 7.16 22.06
C TYR A 3 -15.81 6.41 21.05
N PRO A 4 -17.07 6.84 20.84
CA PRO A 4 -17.87 6.36 19.72
C PRO A 4 -17.28 6.88 18.40
N VAL A 5 -17.35 6.07 17.35
CA VAL A 5 -16.94 6.45 15.99
C VAL A 5 -18.17 6.42 15.10
N LEU A 6 -18.35 7.45 14.26
CA LEU A 6 -19.44 7.45 13.29
C LEU A 6 -19.10 6.51 12.13
N HIS A 7 -19.94 5.51 11.88
CA HIS A 7 -19.73 4.56 10.79
C HIS A 7 -20.30 5.09 9.48
N TRP A 8 -19.46 5.20 8.46
CA TRP A 8 -19.86 5.56 7.11
C TRP A 8 -19.72 4.32 6.22
N THR A 9 -20.70 3.40 6.29
CA THR A 9 -20.70 2.11 5.57
C THR A 9 -20.25 2.26 4.11
N THR A 10 -20.86 3.18 3.36
CA THR A 10 -20.67 3.33 1.91
C THR A 10 -19.46 4.20 1.53
N TRP A 11 -19.09 5.16 2.38
CA TRP A 11 -18.03 6.14 2.04
C TRP A 11 -16.66 5.73 2.63
N GLY A 12 -16.65 4.86 3.64
CA GLY A 12 -15.45 4.46 4.38
C GLY A 12 -14.95 5.56 5.33
N GLY A 13 -14.27 5.17 6.41
CA GLY A 13 -13.81 6.12 7.43
C GLY A 13 -12.76 7.14 6.95
N GLY A 14 -11.96 6.79 5.94
CA GLY A 14 -10.87 7.65 5.45
C GLY A 14 -11.24 8.67 4.36
N LEU A 15 -12.34 8.48 3.63
CA LEU A 15 -12.64 9.31 2.44
C LEU A 15 -13.05 10.74 2.80
N LEU A 16 -13.91 10.90 3.82
CA LEU A 16 -14.40 12.21 4.24
C LEU A 16 -13.24 13.13 4.64
N ILE A 17 -12.33 12.61 5.46
CA ILE A 17 -11.16 13.38 5.90
C ILE A 17 -10.20 13.65 4.74
N ALA A 18 -10.00 12.69 3.82
CA ALA A 18 -9.15 12.89 2.65
C ALA A 18 -9.68 14.00 1.72
N LEU A 19 -10.99 14.01 1.46
CA LEU A 19 -11.64 15.03 0.64
C LEU A 19 -11.57 16.41 1.31
N MET A 20 -11.96 16.50 2.58
CA MET A 20 -11.96 17.76 3.33
C MET A 20 -10.55 18.31 3.51
N ALA A 21 -9.56 17.46 3.82
CA ALA A 21 -8.17 17.86 3.92
C ALA A 21 -7.65 18.39 2.58
N THR A 22 -7.89 17.68 1.47
CA THR A 22 -7.43 18.13 0.15
C THR A 22 -8.00 19.51 -0.22
N ILE A 23 -9.31 19.70 -0.04
CA ILE A 23 -9.99 20.97 -0.35
C ILE A 23 -9.47 22.10 0.55
N HIS A 24 -9.46 21.87 1.87
CA HIS A 24 -9.06 22.90 2.82
C HIS A 24 -7.58 23.27 2.66
N VAL A 25 -6.69 22.29 2.55
CA VAL A 25 -5.24 22.50 2.40
C VAL A 25 -4.96 23.27 1.10
N PHE A 26 -5.65 22.97 0.00
CA PHE A 26 -5.54 23.76 -1.22
C PHE A 26 -5.91 25.22 -0.99
N ILE A 27 -7.08 25.49 -0.39
CA ILE A 27 -7.53 26.86 -0.10
C ILE A 27 -6.55 27.59 0.84
N ALA A 28 -6.03 26.91 1.86
CA ALA A 28 -5.07 27.47 2.80
C ALA A 28 -3.75 27.84 2.11
N HIS A 29 -3.21 26.97 1.24
CA HIS A 29 -1.99 27.30 0.49
C HIS A 29 -2.22 28.44 -0.51
N PHE A 30 -3.45 28.54 -1.05
CA PHE A 30 -3.88 29.70 -1.83
C PHE A 30 -3.85 30.99 -1.01
N ALA A 31 -4.34 30.98 0.23
CA ALA A 31 -4.32 32.15 1.11
C ALA A 31 -2.89 32.63 1.39
N VAL A 32 -2.00 31.72 1.78
CA VAL A 32 -0.60 32.03 2.09
C VAL A 32 0.16 32.51 0.84
N GLY A 33 0.04 31.77 -0.27
CA GLY A 33 0.68 32.13 -1.53
C GLY A 33 0.14 33.44 -2.11
N GLY A 34 -1.18 33.60 -2.11
CA GLY A 34 -1.86 34.82 -2.52
C GLY A 34 -1.45 36.02 -1.68
N GLY A 35 -1.21 35.83 -0.38
CA GLY A 35 -0.69 36.87 0.51
C GLY A 35 0.71 37.32 0.17
N LEU A 36 1.61 36.37 -0.09
CA LEU A 36 2.94 36.69 -0.56
C LEU A 36 2.88 37.47 -1.89
N PHE A 37 2.00 37.03 -2.81
CA PHE A 37 1.79 37.71 -4.08
C PHE A 37 1.26 39.14 -3.89
N ILE A 38 0.28 39.36 -3.01
CA ILE A 38 -0.25 40.69 -2.70
C ILE A 38 0.85 41.58 -2.12
N ALA A 39 1.62 41.10 -1.15
CA ALA A 39 2.70 41.85 -0.51
C ALA A 39 3.78 42.29 -1.51
N VAL A 40 4.22 41.37 -2.37
CA VAL A 40 5.24 41.66 -3.37
C VAL A 40 4.70 42.53 -4.50
N MET A 41 3.47 42.29 -4.97
CA MET A 41 2.87 43.14 -6.00
C MET A 41 2.59 44.54 -5.49
N GLU A 42 2.13 44.73 -4.25
CA GLU A 42 1.98 46.04 -3.64
C GLU A 42 3.32 46.78 -3.58
N THR A 43 4.37 46.08 -3.13
CA THR A 43 5.74 46.62 -3.12
C THR A 43 6.18 47.09 -4.50
N ARG A 44 5.93 46.28 -5.54
CA ARG A 44 6.28 46.61 -6.93
C ARG A 44 5.44 47.77 -7.48
N VAL A 45 4.13 47.77 -7.26
CA VAL A 45 3.22 48.84 -7.72
C VAL A 45 3.65 50.18 -7.14
N GLN A 46 3.96 50.23 -5.84
CA GLN A 46 4.40 51.47 -5.21
C GLN A 46 5.79 51.91 -5.67
N ARG A 47 6.78 51.00 -5.70
CA ARG A 47 8.17 51.34 -6.07
C ARG A 47 8.32 51.71 -7.55
N LEU A 48 7.72 50.91 -8.45
CA LEU A 48 7.85 51.08 -9.89
C LEU A 48 6.78 51.98 -10.51
N GLY A 49 5.84 52.50 -9.71
CA GLY A 49 4.80 53.42 -10.19
C GLY A 49 3.80 52.75 -11.15
N LEU A 50 3.50 51.46 -10.96
CA LEU A 50 2.60 50.69 -11.84
C LEU A 50 1.12 50.95 -11.51
N THR A 51 0.70 52.21 -11.53
CA THR A 51 -0.66 52.65 -11.17
C THR A 51 -1.78 51.83 -11.82
N PRO A 52 -1.70 51.45 -13.12
CA PRO A 52 -2.75 50.63 -13.75
C PRO A 52 -2.91 49.22 -13.14
N LEU A 53 -1.88 48.70 -12.48
CA LEU A 53 -1.95 47.41 -11.78
C LEU A 53 -2.53 47.53 -10.36
N LYS A 54 -2.75 48.73 -9.85
CA LYS A 54 -3.39 48.96 -8.54
C LYS A 54 -4.83 48.43 -8.52
N ASP A 55 -5.59 48.66 -9.59
CA ASP A 55 -6.98 48.17 -9.71
C ASP A 55 -7.05 46.66 -9.93
N TYR A 56 -6.05 46.11 -10.62
CA TYR A 56 -5.86 44.66 -10.69
C TYR A 56 -5.62 44.09 -9.27
N LEU A 57 -4.70 44.68 -8.51
CA LEU A 57 -4.36 44.22 -7.16
C LEU A 57 -5.54 44.35 -6.19
N ARG A 58 -6.34 45.41 -6.30
CA ARG A 58 -7.58 45.57 -5.53
C ARG A 58 -8.60 44.48 -5.83
N ARG A 59 -8.82 44.14 -7.11
CA ARG A 59 -9.72 43.05 -7.52
C ARG A 59 -9.20 41.69 -7.06
N TYR A 60 -7.90 41.47 -7.18
CA TYR A 60 -7.21 40.27 -6.72
C TYR A 60 -7.40 40.08 -5.21
N ALA A 61 -7.09 41.10 -4.40
CA ALA A 61 -7.27 41.05 -2.95
C ALA A 61 -8.74 40.91 -2.52
N LYS A 62 -9.70 41.50 -3.25
CA LYS A 62 -11.15 41.31 -3.00
C LYS A 62 -11.56 39.85 -3.19
N PHE A 63 -11.06 39.19 -4.25
CA PHE A 63 -11.32 37.77 -4.46
C PHE A 63 -10.80 36.94 -3.28
N PHE A 64 -9.54 37.15 -2.88
CA PHE A 64 -8.97 36.44 -1.74
C PHE A 64 -9.75 36.69 -0.46
N LEU A 65 -10.13 37.94 -0.19
CA LEU A 65 -10.93 38.26 0.99
C LEU A 65 -12.22 37.43 1.07
N VAL A 66 -12.97 37.30 -0.03
CA VAL A 66 -14.21 36.50 0.00
C VAL A 66 -13.90 35.00 0.04
N PHE A 67 -12.97 34.56 -0.80
CA PHE A 67 -12.67 33.14 -0.97
C PHE A 67 -12.03 32.52 0.29
N THR A 68 -11.00 33.16 0.87
CA THR A 68 -10.30 32.63 2.04
C THR A 68 -11.11 32.83 3.32
N MET A 69 -11.77 33.98 3.49
CA MET A 69 -12.58 34.22 4.70
C MET A 69 -13.80 33.31 4.76
N VAL A 70 -14.54 33.15 3.65
CA VAL A 70 -15.78 32.37 3.64
C VAL A 70 -15.47 30.90 3.42
N VAL A 71 -14.88 30.55 2.28
CA VAL A 71 -14.64 29.14 1.93
C VAL A 71 -13.53 28.55 2.78
N GLY A 72 -12.43 29.30 2.99
CA GLY A 72 -11.33 28.87 3.87
C GLY A 72 -11.79 28.71 5.32
N GLY A 73 -12.51 29.69 5.87
CA GLY A 73 -13.10 29.60 7.21
C GLY A 73 -14.05 28.41 7.38
N LEU A 74 -15.00 28.23 6.46
CA LEU A 74 -15.96 27.11 6.50
C LEU A 74 -15.26 25.75 6.40
N THR A 75 -14.31 25.60 5.48
CA THR A 75 -13.57 24.35 5.30
C THR A 75 -12.61 24.06 6.47
N GLY A 76 -12.06 25.10 7.11
CA GLY A 76 -11.20 24.99 8.29
C GLY A 76 -11.97 24.54 9.54
N VAL A 77 -13.18 25.05 9.73
CA VAL A 77 -14.10 24.50 10.74
C VAL A 77 -14.52 23.08 10.36
N GLY A 78 -14.81 22.84 9.08
CA GLY A 78 -15.24 21.53 8.57
C GLY A 78 -14.22 20.41 8.79
N ILE A 79 -12.92 20.68 8.65
CA ILE A 79 -11.88 19.67 8.89
C ILE A 79 -11.80 19.29 10.38
N TRP A 80 -12.02 20.24 11.29
CA TRP A 80 -12.05 19.99 12.72
C TRP A 80 -13.18 19.04 13.13
N PHE A 81 -14.40 19.29 12.63
CA PHE A 81 -15.52 18.37 12.85
C PHE A 81 -15.25 17.00 12.22
N SER A 82 -14.75 16.97 10.98
CA SER A 82 -14.47 15.72 10.27
C SER A 82 -13.43 14.87 11.01
N ALA A 83 -12.32 15.47 11.48
CA ALA A 83 -11.27 14.77 12.22
C ALA A 83 -11.74 14.29 13.59
N SER A 84 -12.57 15.10 14.29
CA SER A 84 -13.12 14.73 15.59
C SER A 84 -14.07 13.54 15.52
N ILE A 85 -14.82 13.41 14.42
CA ILE A 85 -15.80 12.34 14.22
C ILE A 85 -15.14 11.05 13.70
N THR A 86 -14.17 11.18 12.77
CA THR A 86 -13.52 10.03 12.12
C THR A 86 -12.38 9.44 12.94
N ALA A 87 -11.68 10.27 13.72
CA ALA A 87 -10.50 9.88 14.49
C ALA A 87 -10.47 10.55 15.88
N PRO A 88 -11.50 10.36 16.72
CA PRO A 88 -11.62 11.05 18.01
C PRO A 88 -10.42 10.83 18.94
N GLY A 89 -9.86 9.62 18.95
CA GLY A 89 -8.68 9.30 19.76
C GLY A 89 -7.45 10.12 19.38
N ALA A 90 -7.15 10.25 18.08
CA ALA A 90 -6.02 11.05 17.62
C ALA A 90 -6.26 12.55 17.78
N THR A 91 -7.50 13.01 17.54
CA THR A 91 -7.88 14.41 17.77
C THR A 91 -7.74 14.78 19.24
N SER A 92 -8.15 13.90 20.16
CA SER A 92 -7.94 14.08 21.60
C SER A 92 -6.46 14.24 21.95
N VAL A 93 -5.58 13.40 21.38
CA VAL A 93 -4.12 13.52 21.59
C VAL A 93 -3.62 14.87 21.08
N LEU A 94 -4.00 15.29 19.87
CA LEU A 94 -3.58 16.57 19.32
C LEU A 94 -4.03 17.76 20.18
N ILE A 95 -5.23 17.72 20.76
CA ILE A 95 -5.72 18.77 21.65
C ILE A 95 -4.88 18.81 22.93
N HIS A 96 -4.71 17.68 23.62
CA HIS A 96 -3.97 17.64 24.88
C HIS A 96 -2.49 18.02 24.71
N THR A 97 -1.90 17.72 23.55
CA THR A 97 -0.51 18.09 23.26
C THR A 97 -0.36 19.53 22.77
N PHE A 98 -1.28 20.04 21.93
CA PHE A 98 -1.07 21.27 21.18
C PHE A 98 -2.19 22.31 21.29
N VAL A 99 -3.04 22.29 22.32
CA VAL A 99 -4.14 23.26 22.47
C VAL A 99 -3.70 24.73 22.30
N LEU A 100 -2.55 25.11 22.88
CA LEU A 100 -1.99 26.47 22.73
C LEU A 100 -1.45 26.74 21.31
N GLY A 101 -0.95 25.71 20.63
CA GLY A 101 -0.57 25.80 19.23
C GLY A 101 -1.79 26.07 18.34
N TRP A 102 -2.90 25.37 18.57
CA TRP A 102 -4.15 25.61 17.85
C TRP A 102 -4.71 27.01 18.11
N ALA A 103 -4.70 27.47 19.37
CA ALA A 103 -5.09 28.84 19.70
C ALA A 103 -4.22 29.89 18.99
N THR A 104 -2.92 29.61 18.85
CA THR A 104 -1.97 30.47 18.12
C THR A 104 -2.33 30.54 16.64
N GLU A 105 -2.63 29.41 16.00
CA GLU A 105 -3.08 29.35 14.61
C GLU A 105 -4.36 30.15 14.37
N TRP A 106 -5.35 30.04 15.27
CA TRP A 106 -6.60 30.80 15.18
C TRP A 106 -6.37 32.31 15.33
N THR A 107 -5.40 32.68 16.17
CA THR A 107 -5.01 34.09 16.34
C THR A 107 -4.36 34.62 15.07
N PHE A 108 -3.48 33.86 14.43
CA PHE A 108 -2.92 34.21 13.12
C PHE A 108 -3.99 34.33 12.05
N PHE A 109 -4.94 33.38 11.98
CA PHE A 109 -6.05 33.43 11.03
C PHE A 109 -6.95 34.65 11.22
N LEU A 110 -7.29 34.99 12.47
CA LEU A 110 -8.07 36.20 12.77
C LEU A 110 -7.29 37.47 12.37
N ALA A 111 -6.01 37.54 12.72
CA ALA A 111 -5.14 38.67 12.36
C ALA A 111 -4.98 38.81 10.84
N GLU A 112 -4.89 37.69 10.12
CA GLU A 112 -4.90 37.63 8.66
C GLU A 112 -6.19 38.28 8.10
N ILE A 113 -7.38 37.88 8.57
CA ILE A 113 -8.65 38.45 8.10
C ILE A 113 -8.74 39.95 8.38
N VAL A 114 -8.41 40.36 9.61
CA VAL A 114 -8.46 41.78 10.01
C VAL A 114 -7.52 42.62 9.16
N THR A 115 -6.29 42.17 8.95
CA THR A 115 -5.32 42.88 8.11
C THR A 115 -5.78 42.99 6.66
N LEU A 116 -6.37 41.93 6.09
CA LEU A 116 -6.88 41.96 4.71
C LEU A 116 -8.09 42.90 4.57
N LEU A 117 -9.00 42.92 5.55
CA LEU A 117 -10.15 43.83 5.56
C LEU A 117 -9.70 45.30 5.61
N VAL A 118 -8.74 45.62 6.48
CA VAL A 118 -8.19 46.98 6.60
C VAL A 118 -7.37 47.34 5.36
N TYR A 119 -6.61 46.39 4.80
CA TYR A 119 -5.91 46.55 3.52
C TYR A 119 -6.88 46.95 2.41
N MET A 120 -8.02 46.26 2.28
CA MET A 120 -9.05 46.54 1.28
C MET A 120 -9.67 47.94 1.40
N ARG A 121 -9.69 48.52 2.61
CA ARG A 121 -10.15 49.90 2.85
C ARG A 121 -9.08 50.96 2.57
N SER A 122 -7.82 50.57 2.41
CA SER A 122 -6.68 51.51 2.27
C SER A 122 -6.31 51.89 0.82
N PHE A 123 -7.21 51.66 -0.14
CA PHE A 123 -6.95 51.83 -1.58
C PHE A 123 -7.13 53.26 -2.12
N GLU A 124 -7.43 54.25 -1.28
CA GLU A 124 -7.71 55.63 -1.70
C GLU A 124 -6.47 56.31 -2.31
N ALA A 125 -5.32 56.29 -1.61
CA ALA A 125 -4.09 56.95 -2.08
C ALA A 125 -3.29 56.12 -3.10
N GLN A 126 -2.56 56.77 -4.02
CA GLN A 126 -1.69 56.09 -5.00
C GLN A 126 -0.55 55.31 -4.34
N ARG A 127 0.18 55.93 -3.40
CA ARG A 127 1.17 55.28 -2.53
C ARG A 127 0.73 55.35 -1.08
N SER A 128 1.07 54.34 -0.29
CA SER A 128 0.72 54.30 1.13
C SER A 128 1.62 53.32 1.88
N THR A 129 2.44 53.84 2.79
CA THR A 129 3.24 53.02 3.71
C THR A 129 2.35 52.11 4.54
N ARG A 130 1.19 52.61 4.97
CA ARG A 130 0.19 51.81 5.69
C ARG A 130 -0.28 50.61 4.86
N ARG A 131 -0.62 50.82 3.58
CA ARG A 131 -1.08 49.73 2.70
C ARG A 131 0.00 48.69 2.47
N LEU A 132 1.25 49.13 2.33
CA LEU A 132 2.40 48.23 2.20
C LEU A 132 2.61 47.39 3.46
N ILE A 133 2.57 48.02 4.65
CA ILE A 133 2.68 47.32 5.93
C ILE A 133 1.55 46.29 6.09
N LEU A 134 0.31 46.67 5.80
CA LEU A 134 -0.84 45.77 5.88
C LEU A 134 -0.72 44.56 4.95
N ALA A 135 -0.18 44.76 3.73
CA ALA A 135 0.04 43.66 2.78
C ALA A 135 1.08 42.65 3.30
N TRP A 136 2.17 43.13 3.89
CA TRP A 136 3.19 42.26 4.49
C TRP A 136 2.72 41.60 5.79
N LEU A 137 1.96 42.31 6.63
CA LEU A 137 1.36 41.72 7.83
C LEU A 137 0.39 40.59 7.48
N TYR A 138 -0.44 40.76 6.45
CA TYR A 138 -1.29 39.70 5.93
C TYR A 138 -0.49 38.44 5.60
N PHE A 139 0.60 38.59 4.83
CA PHE A 139 1.47 37.46 4.50
C PHE A 139 2.10 36.81 5.74
N VAL A 140 2.63 37.62 6.68
CA VAL A 140 3.27 37.12 7.90
C VAL A 140 2.28 36.31 8.74
N PHE A 141 1.04 36.79 8.89
CA PHE A 141 0.02 36.07 9.64
C PHE A 141 -0.43 34.79 8.93
N ALA A 142 -0.69 34.85 7.62
CA ALA A 142 -1.03 33.65 6.84
C ALA A 142 0.09 32.59 6.90
N PHE A 143 1.34 33.03 6.74
CA PHE A 143 2.51 32.15 6.88
C PHE A 143 2.67 31.60 8.30
N GLY A 144 2.37 32.41 9.32
CA GLY A 144 2.33 32.00 10.72
C GLY A 144 1.34 30.86 10.96
N SER A 145 0.14 30.91 10.37
CA SER A 145 -0.81 29.79 10.40
C SER A 145 -0.22 28.54 9.75
N LEU A 146 0.36 28.65 8.55
CA LEU A 146 1.00 27.51 7.88
C LEU A 146 2.13 26.89 8.71
N ALA A 147 3.02 27.71 9.25
CA ALA A 147 4.14 27.29 10.08
C ALA A 147 3.69 26.60 11.37
N THR A 148 2.54 27.00 11.90
CA THR A 148 1.94 26.42 13.11
C THR A 148 1.27 25.08 12.80
N VAL A 149 0.39 25.01 11.80
CA VAL A 149 -0.27 23.77 11.35
C VAL A 149 0.72 22.71 10.90
N GLN A 150 1.83 23.13 10.27
CA GLN A 150 2.88 22.21 9.85
C GLN A 150 3.43 21.40 11.02
N GLY A 151 3.57 21.99 12.21
CA GLY A 151 3.98 21.30 13.43
C GLY A 151 3.06 20.12 13.76
N PHE A 152 1.75 20.36 13.79
CA PHE A 152 0.77 19.35 14.18
C PHE A 152 0.67 18.21 13.18
N ILE A 153 0.69 18.53 11.87
CA ILE A 153 0.51 17.51 10.83
C ILE A 153 1.77 16.66 10.65
N SER A 154 2.97 17.26 10.70
CA SER A 154 4.23 16.52 10.63
C SER A 154 4.46 15.63 11.85
N TYR A 155 4.04 16.10 13.02
CA TYR A 155 4.07 15.34 14.28
C TYR A 155 3.35 13.99 14.16
N MET A 156 2.21 13.95 13.48
CA MET A 156 1.45 12.71 13.30
C MET A 156 2.22 11.64 12.50
N LEU A 157 3.09 12.06 11.57
CA LEU A 157 3.91 11.18 10.74
C LEU A 157 5.22 10.79 11.45
N THR A 158 5.91 11.77 12.03
CA THR A 158 7.16 11.59 12.77
C THR A 158 7.07 12.30 14.11
N PRO A 159 6.54 11.69 15.18
CA PRO A 159 6.46 12.35 16.49
C PRO A 159 7.82 12.52 17.16
N GLY A 160 8.86 11.79 16.71
CA GLY A 160 10.23 11.94 17.22
C GLY A 160 10.32 11.68 18.73
N ASP A 161 11.11 12.50 19.42
CA ASP A 161 11.38 12.39 20.85
C ASP A 161 10.14 12.62 21.71
N TRP A 162 9.05 13.20 21.17
CA TRP A 162 7.80 13.34 21.90
C TRP A 162 7.27 12.01 22.44
N LEU A 163 7.52 10.89 21.76
CA LEU A 163 7.11 9.56 22.22
C LEU A 163 7.65 9.22 23.61
N THR A 164 8.79 9.79 24.00
CA THR A 164 9.39 9.60 25.34
C THR A 164 9.19 10.81 26.24
N THR A 165 9.35 12.03 25.72
CA THR A 165 9.35 13.24 26.55
C THR A 165 7.96 13.81 26.82
N GLN A 166 7.01 13.58 25.90
CA GLN A 166 5.68 14.19 25.89
C GLN A 166 5.69 15.74 25.91
N ARG A 167 6.83 16.38 25.60
CA ARG A 167 6.98 17.85 25.64
C ARG A 167 6.49 18.49 24.35
N PHE A 168 5.82 19.64 24.47
CA PHE A 168 5.27 20.40 23.34
C PHE A 168 6.28 20.60 22.19
N TRP A 169 7.48 21.12 22.49
CA TRP A 169 8.45 21.50 21.46
C TRP A 169 9.08 20.31 20.74
N ASP A 170 9.27 19.19 21.44
CA ASP A 170 9.81 17.96 20.85
C ASP A 170 8.84 17.37 19.83
N GLY A 171 7.54 17.49 20.08
CA GLY A 171 6.51 17.12 19.11
C GLY A 171 6.32 18.16 18.00
N PHE A 172 6.40 19.45 18.32
CA PHE A 172 6.19 20.52 17.36
C PHE A 172 7.32 20.61 16.32
N PHE A 173 8.58 20.64 16.76
CA PHE A 173 9.77 20.68 15.90
C PHE A 173 10.30 19.27 15.62
N ASN A 174 9.40 18.40 15.19
CA ASN A 174 9.72 17.03 14.88
C ASN A 174 10.54 16.89 13.58
N PRO A 175 11.09 15.69 13.28
CA PRO A 175 12.04 15.52 12.18
C PRO A 175 11.55 16.01 10.80
N THR A 176 10.25 15.88 10.50
CA THR A 176 9.69 16.31 9.19
C THR A 176 9.14 17.73 9.19
N TYR A 177 9.25 18.48 10.30
CA TYR A 177 8.77 19.86 10.40
C TYR A 177 9.39 20.78 9.35
N TRP A 178 10.71 20.94 9.39
CA TRP A 178 11.46 21.85 8.51
C TRP A 178 11.39 21.48 7.02
N PRO A 179 11.66 20.22 6.61
CA PRO A 179 11.52 19.85 5.21
C PRO A 179 10.08 20.03 4.71
N GLY A 180 9.08 19.69 5.53
CA GLY A 180 7.68 19.87 5.17
C GLY A 180 7.27 21.34 5.07
N LEU A 181 7.76 22.21 5.96
CA LEU A 181 7.53 23.65 5.90
C LEU A 181 8.14 24.26 4.64
N ALA A 182 9.39 23.91 4.33
CA ALA A 182 10.07 24.36 3.12
C ALA A 182 9.31 23.91 1.85
N PHE A 183 8.89 22.64 1.80
CA PHE A 183 8.11 22.09 0.70
C PHE A 183 6.79 22.83 0.51
N ARG A 184 5.99 22.97 1.57
CA ARG A 184 4.69 23.68 1.52
C ARG A 184 4.85 25.15 1.18
N THR A 185 5.90 25.81 1.63
CA THR A 185 6.22 27.19 1.25
C THR A 185 6.46 27.31 -0.27
N CYS A 186 7.21 26.37 -0.85
CA CYS A 186 7.41 26.32 -2.30
C CYS A 186 6.09 26.09 -3.05
N VAL A 187 5.23 25.19 -2.54
CA VAL A 187 3.89 24.94 -3.11
C VAL A 187 3.02 26.20 -3.04
N CYS A 188 2.99 26.91 -1.92
CA CYS A 188 2.29 28.20 -1.81
C CYS A 188 2.77 29.20 -2.86
N ALA A 189 4.09 29.33 -3.06
CA ALA A 189 4.65 30.21 -4.07
C ALA A 189 4.27 29.79 -5.51
N ILE A 190 4.29 28.49 -5.81
CA ILE A 190 3.86 27.92 -7.09
C ILE A 190 2.38 28.27 -7.36
N LEU A 191 1.50 28.00 -6.39
CA LEU A 191 0.07 28.29 -6.51
C LEU A 191 -0.21 29.78 -6.69
N ALA A 192 0.53 30.64 -5.99
CA ALA A 192 0.45 32.08 -6.15
C ALA A 192 0.75 32.53 -7.59
N GLY A 193 1.81 31.98 -8.19
CA GLY A 193 2.19 32.24 -9.58
C GLY A 193 1.14 31.73 -10.57
N ILE A 194 0.61 30.52 -10.37
CA ILE A 194 -0.44 29.93 -11.24
C ILE A 194 -1.73 30.73 -11.18
N PHE A 195 -2.14 31.14 -9.98
CA PHE A 195 -3.31 31.99 -9.85
C PHE A 195 -3.06 33.37 -10.47
N GLY A 196 -1.87 33.94 -10.27
CA GLY A 196 -1.42 35.15 -10.95
C GLY A 196 -1.46 35.03 -12.47
N LEU A 197 -1.12 33.88 -13.05
CA LEU A 197 -1.24 33.61 -14.50
C LEU A 197 -2.69 33.67 -14.97
N LEU A 198 -3.61 33.08 -14.21
CA LEU A 198 -5.03 33.05 -14.51
C LEU A 198 -5.63 34.47 -14.44
N THR A 199 -5.36 35.19 -13.36
CA THR A 199 -5.91 36.54 -13.13
C THR A 199 -5.28 37.59 -14.03
N ALA A 200 -4.00 37.43 -14.43
CA ALA A 200 -3.33 38.33 -15.38
C ALA A 200 -4.10 38.43 -16.71
N GLN A 201 -4.82 37.38 -17.12
CA GLN A 201 -5.59 37.41 -18.37
C GLN A 201 -6.76 38.41 -18.35
N GLY A 202 -7.19 38.84 -17.15
CA GLY A 202 -8.19 39.90 -16.97
C GLY A 202 -7.63 41.33 -17.07
N VAL A 203 -6.32 41.50 -17.26
CA VAL A 203 -5.71 42.82 -17.50
C VAL A 203 -5.95 43.23 -18.95
N GLU A 204 -6.58 44.39 -19.16
CA GLU A 204 -6.98 44.88 -20.48
C GLU A 204 -5.77 45.27 -21.33
N ASP A 205 -4.86 46.05 -20.76
CA ASP A 205 -3.61 46.48 -21.39
C ASP A 205 -2.75 45.27 -21.81
N ALA A 206 -2.43 45.21 -23.10
CA ALA A 206 -1.82 44.03 -23.67
C ALA A 206 -0.36 43.82 -23.26
N ASP A 207 0.38 44.90 -23.03
CA ASP A 207 1.79 44.82 -22.70
C ASP A 207 1.99 44.57 -21.21
N GLN A 208 1.19 45.19 -20.36
CA GLN A 208 1.13 44.90 -18.93
C GLN A 208 0.68 43.46 -18.69
N ARG A 209 -0.35 42.98 -19.41
CA ARG A 209 -0.76 41.57 -19.33
C ARG A 209 0.38 40.62 -19.68
N LYS A 210 1.13 40.88 -20.77
CA LYS A 210 2.27 40.04 -21.17
C LYS A 210 3.39 40.06 -20.14
N ARG A 211 3.73 41.25 -19.61
CA ARG A 211 4.75 41.41 -18.56
C ARG A 211 4.35 40.69 -17.27
N LEU A 212 3.09 40.84 -16.85
CA LEU A 212 2.55 40.19 -15.66
C LEU A 212 2.48 38.66 -15.85
N THR A 213 2.04 38.19 -17.01
CA THR A 213 2.04 36.75 -17.35
C THR A 213 3.43 36.16 -17.22
N ARG A 214 4.45 36.80 -17.81
CA ARG A 214 5.85 36.35 -17.70
C ARG A 214 6.37 36.36 -16.26
N PHE A 215 6.04 37.41 -15.51
CA PHE A 215 6.40 37.51 -14.10
C PHE A 215 5.80 36.35 -13.31
N CYS A 216 4.50 36.08 -13.47
CA CYS A 216 3.81 34.98 -12.81
C CYS A 216 4.33 33.61 -13.24
N ALA A 217 4.70 33.42 -14.52
CA ALA A 217 5.28 32.17 -14.99
C ALA A 217 6.65 31.90 -14.36
N LEU A 218 7.53 32.91 -14.32
CA LEU A 218 8.82 32.80 -13.62
C LEU A 218 8.63 32.58 -12.12
N TRP A 219 7.65 33.25 -11.51
CA TRP A 219 7.28 33.06 -10.11
C TRP A 219 6.88 31.62 -9.80
N THR A 220 6.23 30.94 -10.74
CA THR A 220 5.87 29.52 -10.59
C THR A 220 7.06 28.59 -10.81
N ILE A 221 7.95 28.89 -11.75
CA ILE A 221 9.08 28.01 -12.11
C ILE A 221 10.18 28.04 -11.05
N LEU A 222 10.49 29.23 -10.51
CA LEU A 222 11.63 29.41 -9.60
C LEU A 222 11.57 28.55 -8.32
N PRO A 223 10.41 28.32 -7.67
CA PRO A 223 10.34 27.46 -6.50
C PRO A 223 10.36 25.95 -6.81
N LEU A 224 10.20 25.51 -8.07
CA LEU A 224 10.11 24.08 -8.39
C LEU A 224 11.37 23.27 -8.01
N PRO A 225 12.61 23.73 -8.29
CA PRO A 225 13.81 23.02 -7.83
C PRO A 225 13.87 22.91 -6.31
N LEU A 226 13.49 23.97 -5.59
CA LEU A 226 13.44 23.97 -4.12
C LEU A 226 12.35 23.04 -3.59
N ALA A 227 11.21 22.94 -4.27
CA ALA A 227 10.18 21.95 -3.95
C ALA A 227 10.70 20.51 -4.13
N GLY A 228 11.45 20.25 -5.20
CA GLY A 228 12.10 18.94 -5.41
C GLY A 228 13.12 18.60 -4.33
N LEU A 229 14.00 19.56 -3.98
CA LEU A 229 15.02 19.39 -2.94
C LEU A 229 14.41 19.20 -1.55
N SER A 230 13.40 19.99 -1.19
CA SER A 230 12.70 19.85 0.09
C SER A 230 11.86 18.57 0.17
N GLY A 231 11.27 18.12 -0.94
CA GLY A 231 10.61 16.81 -1.02
C GLY A 231 11.59 15.64 -0.84
N TRP A 232 12.77 15.73 -1.45
CA TRP A 232 13.85 14.75 -1.21
C TRP A 232 14.32 14.76 0.24
N TRP A 233 14.56 15.96 0.81
CA TRP A 233 14.93 16.13 2.21
C TRP A 233 13.87 15.54 3.15
N HIS A 234 12.58 15.74 2.85
CA HIS A 234 11.48 15.15 3.60
C HIS A 234 11.55 13.62 3.62
N ILE A 235 11.72 12.98 2.46
CA ILE A 235 11.82 11.51 2.35
C ILE A 235 13.11 10.99 3.01
N ALA A 236 14.21 11.74 2.96
CA ALA A 236 15.49 11.35 3.54
C ALA A 236 15.44 11.26 5.07
N VAL A 237 14.62 12.08 5.72
CA VAL A 237 14.48 12.14 7.19
C VAL A 237 13.45 11.14 7.72
N LEU A 238 12.63 10.51 6.86
CA LEU A 238 11.66 9.52 7.31
C LEU A 238 12.35 8.29 7.92
N PRO A 239 11.82 7.75 9.04
CA PRO A 239 12.33 6.51 9.57
C PRO A 239 12.15 5.35 8.56
N PRO A 240 13.00 4.31 8.58
CA PRO A 240 13.05 3.30 7.53
C PRO A 240 11.71 2.61 7.24
N ALA A 241 10.90 2.34 8.28
CA ALA A 241 9.60 1.71 8.13
C ALA A 241 8.60 2.60 7.36
N GLN A 242 8.49 3.86 7.75
CA GLN A 242 7.61 4.86 7.11
C GLN A 242 8.09 5.18 5.71
N LYS A 243 9.41 5.25 5.51
CA LYS A 243 10.02 5.44 4.19
C LYS A 243 9.66 4.30 3.23
N ALA A 244 9.76 3.04 3.67
CA ALA A 244 9.38 1.89 2.86
C ALA A 244 7.88 1.92 2.49
N LEU A 245 7.02 2.32 3.42
CA LEU A 245 5.58 2.45 3.18
C LEU A 245 5.25 3.58 2.19
N ALA A 246 5.88 4.74 2.36
CA ALA A 246 5.74 5.90 1.47
C ALA A 246 6.22 5.59 0.03
N LEU A 247 7.25 4.75 -0.13
CA LEU A 247 7.85 4.40 -1.42
C LEU A 247 7.25 3.15 -2.08
N GLY A 248 6.06 2.69 -1.66
CA GLY A 248 5.31 1.64 -2.35
C GLY A 248 4.98 0.41 -1.51
N GLY A 249 5.50 0.30 -0.29
CA GLY A 249 5.14 -0.77 0.64
C GLY A 249 3.66 -0.77 1.06
N ASN A 250 3.01 0.40 1.03
CA ASN A 250 1.56 0.51 1.19
C ASN A 250 0.88 0.54 -0.21
N PRO A 251 0.03 -0.45 -0.56
CA PRO A 251 -0.74 -0.44 -1.81
C PRO A 251 -1.58 0.82 -2.03
N GLU A 252 -2.03 1.45 -0.96
CA GLU A 252 -2.82 2.67 -1.00
C GLU A 252 -2.06 3.80 -1.71
N ASN A 253 -0.73 3.86 -1.56
CA ASN A 253 0.11 4.92 -2.13
C ASN A 253 0.24 4.85 -3.66
N ALA A 254 -0.02 3.70 -4.29
CA ALA A 254 0.26 3.51 -5.71
C ALA A 254 -0.47 4.52 -6.61
N TRP A 255 -1.75 4.75 -6.35
CA TRP A 255 -2.56 5.70 -7.14
C TRP A 255 -2.10 7.15 -6.91
N GLY A 256 -1.90 7.55 -5.65
CA GLY A 256 -1.40 8.88 -5.30
C GLY A 256 -0.03 9.16 -5.96
N MET A 257 0.88 8.19 -5.92
CA MET A 257 2.20 8.31 -6.55
C MET A 257 2.10 8.52 -8.07
N GLN A 258 1.23 7.78 -8.76
CA GLN A 258 1.01 7.97 -10.20
C GLN A 258 0.52 9.38 -10.51
N VAL A 259 -0.49 9.86 -9.77
CA VAL A 259 -1.00 11.23 -9.95
C VAL A 259 0.08 12.27 -9.67
N PHE A 260 0.87 12.09 -8.61
CA PHE A 260 1.97 12.98 -8.24
C PHE A 260 3.02 13.08 -9.36
N LEU A 261 3.44 11.94 -9.92
CA LEU A 261 4.46 11.85 -10.98
C LEU A 261 4.01 12.47 -12.30
N TRP A 262 2.71 12.46 -12.61
CA TRP A 262 2.18 13.11 -13.82
C TRP A 262 1.83 14.59 -13.62
N ALA A 263 1.24 14.94 -12.48
CA ALA A 263 0.76 16.30 -12.22
C ALA A 263 1.91 17.31 -12.13
N GLY A 264 3.04 16.95 -11.52
CA GLY A 264 4.22 17.82 -11.42
C GLY A 264 4.77 18.28 -12.79
N PRO A 265 5.10 17.35 -13.70
CA PRO A 265 5.50 17.67 -15.07
C PRO A 265 4.46 18.48 -15.85
N VAL A 266 3.17 18.22 -15.68
CA VAL A 266 2.10 19.01 -16.33
C VAL A 266 2.11 20.46 -15.83
N VAL A 267 2.30 20.69 -14.52
CA VAL A 267 2.44 22.04 -13.97
C VAL A 267 3.68 22.74 -14.55
N LEU A 268 4.82 22.05 -14.61
CA LEU A 268 6.05 22.59 -15.19
C LEU A 268 5.89 22.92 -16.69
N ALA A 269 5.35 21.98 -17.48
CA ALA A 269 5.17 22.16 -18.92
C ALA A 269 4.15 23.28 -19.22
N GLY A 270 3.03 23.32 -18.49
CA GLY A 270 2.04 24.38 -18.63
C GLY A 270 2.61 25.75 -18.28
N THR A 271 3.35 25.87 -17.18
CA THR A 271 3.94 27.15 -16.77
C THR A 271 5.08 27.60 -17.69
N ALA A 272 5.90 26.67 -18.20
CA ALA A 272 6.89 26.96 -19.24
C ALA A 272 6.23 27.41 -20.55
N LEU A 273 5.14 26.78 -20.96
CA LEU A 273 4.38 27.20 -22.14
C LEU A 273 3.77 28.60 -21.96
N ALA A 274 3.38 28.98 -20.74
CA ALA A 274 2.92 30.33 -20.42
C ALA A 274 4.02 31.42 -20.52
N CYS A 275 5.31 31.03 -20.50
CA CYS A 275 6.42 31.94 -20.80
C CYS A 275 6.49 32.30 -22.31
N VAL A 276 5.96 31.42 -23.17
CA VAL A 276 5.83 31.67 -24.61
C VAL A 276 4.71 32.70 -24.84
N ARG A 277 4.82 33.53 -25.89
CA ARG A 277 3.85 34.59 -26.21
C ARG A 277 2.54 34.00 -26.77
N LEU A 278 1.80 33.28 -25.94
CA LEU A 278 0.51 32.70 -26.31
C LEU A 278 -0.57 33.78 -26.51
N PRO A 279 -1.57 33.53 -27.39
CA PRO A 279 -2.78 34.34 -27.42
C PRO A 279 -3.57 34.21 -26.11
N ARG A 280 -4.42 35.20 -25.80
CA ARG A 280 -5.14 35.30 -24.51
C ARG A 280 -5.88 34.02 -24.12
N LEU A 281 -6.59 33.41 -25.07
CA LEU A 281 -7.32 32.16 -24.81
C LEU A 281 -6.37 31.01 -24.47
N GLY A 282 -5.27 30.86 -25.22
CA GLY A 282 -4.25 29.84 -24.95
C GLY A 282 -3.63 30.00 -23.57
N ALA A 283 -3.21 31.22 -23.20
CA ALA A 283 -2.68 31.50 -21.86
C ALA A 283 -3.68 31.19 -20.74
N ARG A 284 -4.98 31.49 -20.96
CA ARG A 284 -6.04 31.17 -20.00
C ARG A 284 -6.27 29.66 -19.85
N VAL A 285 -6.33 28.92 -20.96
CA VAL A 285 -6.45 27.46 -20.96
C VAL A 285 -5.28 26.82 -20.23
N VAL A 286 -4.05 27.25 -20.54
CA VAL A 286 -2.83 26.78 -19.87
C VAL A 286 -2.88 27.06 -18.36
N ALA A 287 -3.32 28.24 -17.94
CA ALA A 287 -3.45 28.57 -16.52
C ALA A 287 -4.51 27.70 -15.80
N VAL A 288 -5.64 27.42 -16.44
CA VAL A 288 -6.69 26.54 -15.88
C VAL A 288 -6.19 25.10 -15.77
N VAL A 289 -5.51 24.58 -16.79
CA VAL A 289 -4.93 23.23 -16.76
C VAL A 289 -3.86 23.13 -15.67
N ALA A 290 -2.97 24.12 -15.56
CA ALA A 290 -1.95 24.16 -14.51
C ALA A 290 -2.57 24.24 -13.11
N LEU A 291 -3.67 24.98 -12.96
CA LEU A 291 -4.42 25.08 -11.70
C LEU A 291 -5.04 23.72 -11.31
N ALA A 292 -5.71 23.05 -12.25
CA ALA A 292 -6.29 21.74 -12.03
C ALA A 292 -5.20 20.70 -11.72
N ALA A 293 -4.08 20.72 -12.46
CA ALA A 293 -2.94 19.85 -12.19
C ALA A 293 -2.33 20.10 -10.80
N SER A 294 -2.27 21.37 -10.35
CA SER A 294 -1.77 21.70 -9.02
C SER A 294 -2.70 21.23 -7.90
N PHE A 295 -4.02 21.27 -8.12
CA PHE A 295 -4.99 20.69 -7.20
C PHE A 295 -4.78 19.18 -7.07
N MET A 296 -4.64 18.48 -8.20
CA MET A 296 -4.37 17.04 -8.22
C MET A 296 -3.03 16.68 -7.58
N PHE A 297 -1.99 17.48 -7.82
CA PHE A 297 -0.66 17.31 -7.22
C PHE A 297 -0.70 17.46 -5.69
N LEU A 298 -1.38 18.49 -5.19
CA LEU A 298 -1.50 18.70 -3.74
C LEU A 298 -2.38 17.63 -3.09
N GLY A 299 -3.49 17.25 -3.73
CA GLY A 299 -4.35 16.18 -3.26
C GLY A 299 -3.63 14.83 -3.21
N SER A 300 -2.83 14.50 -4.23
CA SER A 300 -2.04 13.27 -4.22
C SER A 300 -0.96 13.28 -3.14
N PHE A 301 -0.32 14.42 -2.90
CA PHE A 301 0.62 14.59 -1.79
C PHE A 301 -0.04 14.38 -0.42
N GLU A 302 -1.19 15.02 -0.15
CA GLU A 302 -1.89 14.86 1.14
C GLU A 302 -2.40 13.43 1.34
N TYR A 303 -2.87 12.80 0.27
CA TYR A 303 -3.27 11.39 0.29
C TYR A 303 -2.08 10.46 0.58
N MET A 304 -0.94 10.66 -0.09
CA MET A 304 0.28 9.88 0.16
C MET A 304 0.85 10.10 1.55
N ARG A 305 0.78 11.33 2.09
CA ARG A 305 1.20 11.65 3.46
C ARG A 305 0.35 10.87 4.48
N GLU A 306 -0.97 10.85 4.26
CA GLU A 306 -1.91 10.10 5.09
C GLU A 306 -1.66 8.58 5.04
N ALA A 307 -1.46 8.04 3.84
CA ALA A 307 -1.16 6.63 3.64
C ALA A 307 0.27 6.24 4.10
N GLY A 308 1.21 7.19 4.11
CA GLY A 308 2.59 7.00 4.57
C GLY A 308 2.76 6.86 6.09
N ARG A 309 1.81 7.37 6.89
CA ARG A 309 1.79 7.17 8.35
C ARG A 309 1.07 5.91 8.81
N ARG A 310 0.36 5.22 7.92
CA ARG A 310 -0.27 3.92 8.24
C ARG A 310 0.81 2.96 8.78
N PRO A 311 0.52 2.11 9.77
CA PRO A 311 -0.80 1.80 10.33
C PRO A 311 -1.27 2.76 11.43
N PHE A 312 -0.62 3.89 11.64
CA PHE A 312 -0.88 4.81 12.75
C PHE A 312 -1.66 6.07 12.34
N LEU A 313 -2.33 6.68 13.31
CA LEU A 313 -2.72 8.10 13.23
C LEU A 313 -1.64 9.01 13.81
N VAL A 314 -0.97 8.55 14.88
CA VAL A 314 0.29 9.12 15.38
C VAL A 314 1.29 7.97 15.49
N THR A 315 2.32 8.00 14.65
CA THR A 315 3.30 6.92 14.51
C THR A 315 3.84 6.43 15.85
N GLY A 316 3.68 5.14 16.16
CA GLY A 316 4.19 4.54 17.39
C GLY A 316 3.38 4.83 18.66
N TYR A 317 2.28 5.60 18.58
CA TYR A 317 1.47 5.97 19.74
C TYR A 317 0.03 5.45 19.66
N ILE A 318 -0.65 5.67 18.52
CA ILE A 318 -2.07 5.28 18.33
C ILE A 318 -2.31 4.79 16.90
N TYR A 319 -2.93 3.61 16.78
CA TYR A 319 -3.24 2.97 15.51
C TYR A 319 -4.38 3.67 14.76
N SER A 320 -4.55 3.34 13.48
CA SER A 320 -5.62 3.85 12.60
C SER A 320 -7.02 3.57 13.12
N ASN A 321 -7.18 2.51 13.90
CA ASN A 321 -8.43 2.16 14.58
C ASN A 321 -8.64 2.89 15.92
N GLY A 322 -7.71 3.73 16.36
CA GLY A 322 -7.82 4.49 17.60
C GLY A 322 -7.35 3.75 18.86
N ILE A 323 -6.88 2.50 18.75
CA ILE A 323 -6.28 1.76 19.87
C ILE A 323 -4.86 2.29 20.12
N ARG A 324 -4.55 2.65 21.37
CA ARG A 324 -3.18 3.07 21.74
C ARG A 324 -2.26 1.87 21.77
N VAL A 325 -1.00 2.05 21.39
CA VAL A 325 0.02 0.99 21.43
C VAL A 325 0.16 0.42 22.85
N SER A 326 0.07 1.27 23.87
CA SER A 326 0.12 0.86 25.28
C SER A 326 -1.08 0.03 25.75
N GLN A 327 -2.19 0.01 25.02
CA GLN A 327 -3.40 -0.74 25.38
C GLN A 327 -3.42 -2.15 24.77
N VAL A 328 -2.56 -2.44 23.79
CA VAL A 328 -2.60 -3.68 23.00
C VAL A 328 -2.45 -4.92 23.86
N GLU A 329 -1.50 -4.94 24.79
CA GLU A 329 -1.22 -6.11 25.62
C GLU A 329 -2.41 -6.46 26.53
N ALA A 330 -2.96 -5.46 27.23
CA ALA A 330 -4.14 -5.64 28.07
C ALA A 330 -5.36 -6.06 27.24
N ALA A 331 -5.59 -5.44 26.08
CA ALA A 331 -6.71 -5.77 25.21
C ALA A 331 -6.59 -7.16 24.58
N ASN A 332 -5.38 -7.64 24.28
CA ASN A 332 -5.15 -9.02 23.84
C ASN A 332 -5.43 -10.05 24.92
N ARG A 333 -5.15 -9.72 26.19
CA ARG A 333 -5.40 -10.59 27.34
C ARG A 333 -6.88 -10.61 27.72
N ASP A 334 -7.49 -9.44 27.84
CA ASP A 334 -8.82 -9.25 28.44
C ASP A 334 -9.95 -9.22 27.39
N GLY A 335 -9.61 -9.04 26.11
CA GLY A 335 -10.53 -8.94 24.99
C GLY A 335 -10.95 -7.50 24.68
N VAL A 336 -11.03 -7.18 23.39
CA VAL A 336 -11.41 -5.84 22.91
C VAL A 336 -12.90 -5.57 23.13
N LEU A 337 -13.76 -6.58 22.96
CA LEU A 337 -15.19 -6.47 23.22
C LEU A 337 -15.47 -6.15 24.69
N ALA A 338 -14.77 -6.83 25.61
CA ALA A 338 -14.89 -6.60 27.04
C ALA A 338 -14.45 -5.18 27.42
N THR A 339 -13.28 -4.76 26.92
CA THR A 339 -12.62 -3.50 27.29
C THR A 339 -13.17 -2.27 26.55
N ALA A 340 -13.76 -2.40 25.35
CA ALA A 340 -14.28 -1.28 24.59
C ALA A 340 -15.57 -0.71 25.22
N ARG A 341 -15.52 0.54 25.68
CA ARG A 341 -16.61 1.18 26.47
C ARG A 341 -17.98 1.12 25.78
N PHE A 342 -18.01 1.35 24.47
CA PHE A 342 -19.24 1.45 23.68
C PHE A 342 -19.58 0.16 22.91
N SER A 343 -18.92 -0.95 23.22
CA SER A 343 -19.22 -2.23 22.56
C SER A 343 -20.60 -2.75 22.98
N ARG A 344 -21.42 -3.13 21.98
CA ARG A 344 -22.73 -3.77 22.19
C ARG A 344 -22.61 -5.21 22.67
N VAL A 345 -21.49 -5.87 22.34
CA VAL A 345 -21.19 -7.25 22.74
C VAL A 345 -20.00 -7.23 23.68
N LYS A 346 -20.13 -7.85 24.85
CA LYS A 346 -19.06 -7.95 25.86
C LYS A 346 -18.42 -9.32 25.95
N THR A 347 -19.20 -10.36 25.65
CA THR A 347 -18.79 -11.75 25.73
C THR A 347 -19.30 -12.49 24.50
N ILE A 348 -18.48 -13.38 23.97
CA ILE A 348 -18.83 -14.22 22.82
C ILE A 348 -19.55 -15.47 23.33
N THR A 349 -20.70 -15.76 22.74
CA THR A 349 -21.47 -17.00 22.91
C THR A 349 -21.66 -17.66 21.54
N PRO A 350 -21.99 -18.96 21.47
CA PRO A 350 -22.25 -19.63 20.20
C PRO A 350 -23.33 -18.93 19.34
N GLU A 351 -24.35 -18.34 19.98
CA GLU A 351 -25.49 -17.70 19.33
C GLU A 351 -25.14 -16.31 18.79
N ASN A 352 -24.27 -15.57 19.47
CA ASN A 352 -23.92 -14.19 19.11
C ASN A 352 -22.62 -14.06 18.29
N ARG A 353 -21.95 -15.17 17.94
CA ARG A 353 -20.64 -15.18 17.29
C ARG A 353 -20.56 -14.25 16.07
N MET A 354 -21.60 -14.21 15.23
CA MET A 354 -21.63 -13.34 14.04
C MET A 354 -21.80 -11.87 14.41
N GLN A 355 -22.63 -11.57 15.40
CA GLN A 355 -22.79 -10.20 15.92
C GLN A 355 -21.50 -9.70 16.59
N ALA A 356 -20.80 -10.57 17.32
CA ALA A 356 -19.50 -10.27 17.90
C ALA A 356 -18.46 -9.96 16.81
N GLY A 357 -18.45 -10.74 15.72
CA GLY A 357 -17.58 -10.49 14.57
C GLY A 357 -17.88 -9.16 13.86
N GLU A 358 -19.15 -8.80 13.71
CA GLU A 358 -19.57 -7.49 13.19
C GLU A 358 -19.09 -6.34 14.09
N GLU A 359 -19.26 -6.49 15.40
CA GLU A 359 -18.84 -5.48 16.38
C GLU A 359 -17.30 -5.31 16.38
N LEU A 360 -16.54 -6.39 16.24
CA LEU A 360 -15.08 -6.34 16.09
C LEU A 360 -14.68 -5.64 14.78
N TYR A 361 -15.38 -5.87 13.68
CA TYR A 361 -15.16 -5.12 12.44
C TYR A 361 -15.40 -3.63 12.67
N PHE A 362 -16.48 -3.29 13.37
CA PHE A 362 -16.78 -1.91 13.71
C PHE A 362 -15.67 -1.26 14.54
N LEU A 363 -15.19 -1.93 15.59
CA LEU A 363 -14.17 -1.41 16.49
C LEU A 363 -12.78 -1.31 15.83
N GLU A 364 -12.37 -2.28 15.02
CA GLU A 364 -10.98 -2.37 14.55
C GLU A 364 -10.77 -2.06 13.08
N CYS A 365 -11.78 -2.27 12.23
CA CYS A 365 -11.59 -2.27 10.77
C CYS A 365 -12.29 -1.07 10.10
N SER A 366 -13.44 -0.64 10.65
CA SER A 366 -14.35 0.31 9.99
C SER A 366 -13.80 1.74 9.83
N SER A 367 -12.79 2.09 10.65
CA SER A 367 -12.04 3.35 10.52
C SER A 367 -11.34 3.49 9.17
N CYS A 368 -10.97 2.36 8.54
CA CYS A 368 -10.25 2.32 7.28
C CYS A 368 -11.07 1.67 6.16
N HIS A 369 -11.82 0.62 6.48
CA HIS A 369 -12.56 -0.17 5.50
C HIS A 369 -14.03 0.25 5.40
N SER A 370 -14.51 0.34 4.17
CA SER A 370 -15.94 0.46 3.87
C SER A 370 -16.57 -0.92 3.71
N LEU A 371 -17.91 -0.95 3.75
CA LEU A 371 -18.72 -2.15 3.53
C LEU A 371 -19.62 -1.94 2.31
N GLY A 372 -19.18 -2.42 1.15
CA GLY A 372 -19.84 -2.15 -0.14
C GLY A 372 -19.66 -0.71 -0.64
N GLY A 373 -18.62 -0.03 -0.17
CA GLY A 373 -18.34 1.36 -0.47
C GLY A 373 -17.33 1.60 -1.59
N ILE A 374 -17.09 2.87 -1.91
CA ILE A 374 -16.18 3.26 -3.00
C ILE A 374 -14.70 3.18 -2.62
N MET A 375 -14.38 3.32 -1.33
CA MET A 375 -13.01 3.35 -0.83
C MET A 375 -12.73 2.17 0.09
N LEU A 376 -11.66 1.43 -0.20
CA LEU A 376 -11.16 0.33 0.64
C LEU A 376 -12.24 -0.69 1.07
N ASP A 377 -13.15 -1.04 0.15
CA ASP A 377 -14.21 -2.02 0.42
C ASP A 377 -13.64 -3.37 0.87
N ILE A 378 -14.14 -3.86 2.01
CA ILE A 378 -13.71 -5.11 2.60
C ILE A 378 -14.29 -6.32 1.87
N LYS A 379 -15.50 -6.21 1.27
CA LYS A 379 -16.20 -7.35 0.65
C LYS A 379 -15.35 -8.09 -0.39
N PRO A 380 -14.84 -7.45 -1.46
CA PRO A 380 -14.03 -8.16 -2.45
C PRO A 380 -12.70 -8.65 -1.88
N ARG A 381 -12.21 -8.04 -0.79
CA ARG A 381 -10.93 -8.40 -0.16
C ARG A 381 -11.06 -9.64 0.71
N SER A 382 -12.21 -9.84 1.37
CA SER A 382 -12.46 -11.00 2.22
C SER A 382 -13.07 -12.18 1.47
N ALA A 383 -13.74 -11.96 0.33
CA ALA A 383 -14.47 -12.98 -0.43
C ALA A 383 -13.65 -14.22 -0.80
N LYS A 384 -12.35 -14.06 -1.03
CA LYS A 384 -11.46 -15.16 -1.40
C LYS A 384 -11.06 -16.06 -0.24
N TYR A 385 -11.11 -15.58 1.00
CA TYR A 385 -10.57 -16.35 2.12
C TYR A 385 -11.61 -17.30 2.72
N THR A 386 -11.14 -18.45 3.19
CA THR A 386 -11.89 -19.26 4.16
C THR A 386 -11.83 -18.58 5.54
N ALA A 387 -12.70 -18.97 6.48
CA ALA A 387 -12.63 -18.45 7.85
C ALA A 387 -11.24 -18.70 8.48
N PHE A 388 -10.66 -19.88 8.27
CA PHE A 388 -9.30 -20.22 8.72
C PHE A 388 -8.21 -19.37 8.03
N GLY A 389 -8.35 -19.15 6.72
CA GLY A 389 -7.43 -18.27 5.98
C GLY A 389 -7.52 -16.81 6.42
N MET A 390 -8.72 -16.32 6.71
CA MET A 390 -8.94 -14.99 7.24
C MET A 390 -8.34 -14.85 8.64
N GLU A 391 -8.52 -15.83 9.52
CA GLU A 391 -7.86 -15.87 10.84
C GLU A 391 -6.33 -15.84 10.72
N SER A 392 -5.77 -16.58 9.76
CA SER A 392 -4.34 -16.58 9.45
C SER A 392 -3.87 -15.22 8.94
N LEU A 393 -4.65 -14.56 8.08
CA LEU A 393 -4.38 -13.20 7.61
C LEU A 393 -4.40 -12.19 8.77
N LEU A 394 -5.43 -12.24 9.62
CA LEU A 394 -5.54 -11.39 10.82
C LEU A 394 -4.33 -11.58 11.76
N THR A 395 -3.86 -12.82 11.90
CA THR A 395 -2.66 -13.14 12.69
C THR A 395 -1.37 -12.57 12.09
N GLY A 396 -1.32 -12.42 10.76
CA GLY A 396 -0.21 -11.82 10.02
C GLY A 396 -0.22 -10.29 9.98
N LEU A 397 -1.30 -9.62 10.40
CA LEU A 397 -1.38 -8.15 10.45
C LEU A 397 -0.35 -7.58 11.43
N GLY A 398 0.32 -6.49 11.04
CA GLY A 398 1.42 -5.90 11.80
C GLY A 398 2.75 -6.67 11.73
N LYS A 399 2.76 -7.94 11.27
CA LYS A 399 3.96 -8.77 11.11
C LYS A 399 4.41 -8.83 9.65
N VAL A 400 3.54 -9.37 8.79
CA VAL A 400 3.74 -9.50 7.35
C VAL A 400 3.14 -8.29 6.63
N GLY A 401 1.88 -7.99 6.91
CA GLY A 401 1.20 -6.78 6.43
C GLY A 401 1.44 -5.60 7.37
N ARG A 402 2.53 -4.85 7.17
CA ARG A 402 2.92 -3.75 8.06
C ARG A 402 2.16 -2.44 7.85
N TYR A 403 1.40 -2.32 6.76
CA TYR A 403 0.62 -1.11 6.45
C TYR A 403 -0.77 -1.09 7.12
N MET A 404 -1.19 -2.17 7.80
CA MET A 404 -2.42 -2.24 8.59
C MET A 404 -2.10 -2.47 10.08
N PRO A 405 -2.94 -1.97 11.01
CA PRO A 405 -2.78 -2.26 12.43
C PRO A 405 -2.78 -3.78 12.68
N PRO A 406 -2.06 -4.27 13.70
CA PRO A 406 -2.25 -5.64 14.15
C PRO A 406 -3.69 -5.82 14.63
N PHE A 407 -4.24 -7.03 14.47
CA PHE A 407 -5.48 -7.38 15.16
C PHE A 407 -5.23 -7.35 16.67
N VAL A 408 -6.12 -6.69 17.42
CA VAL A 408 -6.07 -6.65 18.88
C VAL A 408 -7.28 -7.43 19.41
N GLY A 409 -7.06 -8.26 20.43
CA GLY A 409 -8.08 -9.10 21.04
C GLY A 409 -7.67 -10.56 21.17
N THR A 410 -8.57 -11.34 21.76
CA THR A 410 -8.37 -12.76 22.05
C THR A 410 -8.45 -13.61 20.78
N GLN A 411 -8.02 -14.87 20.89
CA GLN A 411 -8.11 -15.82 19.79
C GLN A 411 -9.58 -16.14 19.39
N GLU A 412 -10.51 -16.09 20.34
CA GLU A 412 -11.93 -16.29 20.07
C GLU A 412 -12.56 -15.08 19.36
N GLU A 413 -12.19 -13.86 19.75
CA GLU A 413 -12.55 -12.64 19.02
C GLU A 413 -12.04 -12.69 17.57
N LYS A 414 -10.79 -13.09 17.36
CA LYS A 414 -10.22 -13.22 16.02
C LYS A 414 -11.01 -14.18 15.15
N LYS A 415 -11.39 -15.34 15.69
CA LYS A 415 -12.23 -16.34 14.99
C LYS A 415 -13.64 -15.84 14.71
N ALA A 416 -14.21 -15.02 15.59
CA ALA A 416 -15.52 -14.39 15.38
C ALA A 416 -15.45 -13.35 14.25
N LEU A 417 -14.43 -12.48 14.27
CA LEU A 417 -14.19 -11.52 13.20
C LEU A 417 -13.94 -12.21 11.86
N ALA A 418 -13.09 -13.25 11.85
CA ALA A 418 -12.79 -14.02 10.64
C ALA A 418 -14.05 -14.64 10.05
N ALA A 419 -14.87 -15.29 10.88
CA ALA A 419 -16.12 -15.91 10.46
C ALA A 419 -17.12 -14.87 9.93
N TRP A 420 -17.25 -13.71 10.56
CA TRP A 420 -18.13 -12.66 10.04
C TRP A 420 -17.62 -12.09 8.69
N LEU A 421 -16.31 -11.83 8.57
CA LEU A 421 -15.72 -11.29 7.34
C LEU A 421 -15.85 -12.24 6.14
N THR A 422 -15.91 -13.54 6.37
CA THR A 422 -16.06 -14.56 5.30
C THR A 422 -17.49 -15.04 5.18
N GLU A 423 -18.06 -15.64 6.23
CA GLU A 423 -19.38 -16.26 6.20
C GLU A 423 -20.51 -15.25 6.40
N GLY A 424 -20.32 -14.27 7.29
CA GLY A 424 -21.32 -13.22 7.54
C GLY A 424 -21.53 -12.30 6.33
N LEU A 425 -20.46 -11.95 5.62
CA LEU A 425 -20.52 -11.06 4.45
C LEU A 425 -20.86 -11.76 3.14
N HIS A 426 -20.47 -13.02 2.97
CA HIS A 426 -20.58 -13.74 1.68
C HIS A 426 -21.48 -14.98 1.74
N GLY A 427 -22.01 -15.31 2.92
CA GLY A 427 -22.73 -16.56 3.16
C GLY A 427 -21.78 -17.73 3.47
N PRO A 428 -22.33 -18.87 3.92
CA PRO A 428 -21.53 -20.03 4.28
C PRO A 428 -20.73 -20.53 3.07
N ALA A 429 -19.45 -20.80 3.29
CA ALA A 429 -18.60 -21.41 2.26
C ALA A 429 -19.18 -22.77 1.88
N LYS A 430 -19.33 -23.03 0.58
CA LYS A 430 -19.73 -24.37 0.10
C LYS A 430 -18.63 -25.36 0.46
N PRO A 431 -18.92 -26.44 1.20
CA PRO A 431 -17.95 -27.51 1.41
C PRO A 431 -17.56 -28.05 0.04
N VAL A 432 -16.30 -27.89 -0.33
CA VAL A 432 -15.78 -28.53 -1.55
C VAL A 432 -15.25 -29.87 -1.10
N ALA A 433 -16.01 -30.94 -1.41
CA ALA A 433 -15.62 -32.31 -1.13
C ALA A 433 -14.19 -32.56 -1.64
N VAL A 434 -13.32 -33.03 -0.76
CA VAL A 434 -12.00 -33.52 -1.14
C VAL A 434 -12.20 -34.98 -1.51
N THR A 435 -12.41 -35.24 -2.80
CA THR A 435 -12.37 -36.61 -3.29
C THR A 435 -10.91 -37.01 -3.37
N ILE A 436 -10.45 -37.86 -2.45
CA ILE A 436 -9.13 -38.49 -2.54
C ILE A 436 -9.23 -39.52 -3.67
N PRO A 437 -8.54 -39.35 -4.81
CA PRO A 437 -8.55 -40.35 -5.87
C PRO A 437 -8.00 -41.66 -5.32
N GLN A 438 -8.80 -42.72 -5.32
CA GLN A 438 -8.30 -44.06 -5.06
C GLN A 438 -7.59 -44.51 -6.34
N LEU A 439 -6.26 -44.48 -6.31
CA LEU A 439 -5.48 -45.03 -7.40
C LEU A 439 -5.42 -46.55 -7.26
N PRO A 440 -5.43 -47.30 -8.37
CA PRO A 440 -5.16 -48.73 -8.32
C PRO A 440 -3.80 -48.99 -7.69
N ASP A 441 -3.70 -50.03 -6.88
CA ASP A 441 -2.39 -50.47 -6.38
C ASP A 441 -1.48 -50.72 -7.59
N PRO A 442 -0.24 -50.22 -7.56
CA PRO A 442 0.70 -50.52 -8.62
C PRO A 442 0.90 -52.04 -8.68
N PRO A 443 0.94 -52.64 -9.88
CA PRO A 443 1.14 -54.07 -9.99
C PRO A 443 2.45 -54.44 -9.28
N ALA A 444 2.37 -55.36 -8.33
CA ALA A 444 3.56 -55.90 -7.69
C ALA A 444 4.49 -56.44 -8.79
N SER A 445 5.77 -56.11 -8.73
CA SER A 445 6.75 -56.74 -9.59
C SER A 445 6.71 -58.24 -9.31
N ALA A 446 6.41 -59.06 -10.32
CA ALA A 446 6.26 -60.49 -10.14
C ALA A 446 7.54 -61.08 -9.53
N PHE A 447 7.43 -61.64 -8.34
CA PHE A 447 8.56 -62.36 -7.73
C PHE A 447 8.69 -63.70 -8.42
N ASN A 448 9.87 -63.96 -8.99
CA ASN A 448 10.20 -65.23 -9.62
C ASN A 448 11.25 -65.97 -8.79
N ASP A 449 10.81 -67.05 -8.15
CA ASP A 449 11.66 -67.90 -7.29
C ASP A 449 12.86 -68.48 -8.05
N SER A 450 12.78 -68.60 -9.38
CA SER A 450 13.84 -69.11 -10.26
C SER A 450 14.79 -68.04 -10.81
N SER A 451 14.56 -66.75 -10.54
CA SER A 451 15.45 -65.67 -11.01
C SER A 451 16.80 -65.70 -10.31
N GLU A 452 17.89 -65.61 -11.08
CA GLU A 452 19.28 -65.55 -10.57
C GLU A 452 19.60 -64.20 -9.90
N TYR A 453 18.85 -63.14 -10.22
CA TYR A 453 19.09 -61.79 -9.71
C TYR A 453 17.83 -61.19 -9.07
N VAL A 454 18.05 -60.30 -8.11
CA VAL A 454 17.03 -59.42 -7.50
C VAL A 454 17.47 -57.99 -7.71
N LEU A 455 16.58 -57.18 -8.27
CA LEU A 455 16.78 -55.74 -8.41
C LEU A 455 15.88 -55.02 -7.41
N THR A 456 16.49 -54.22 -6.54
CA THR A 456 15.78 -53.30 -5.66
C THR A 456 15.94 -51.89 -6.20
N VAL A 457 14.93 -51.04 -6.01
CA VAL A 457 15.01 -49.61 -6.28
C VAL A 457 14.16 -48.84 -5.29
N ALA A 458 14.67 -47.69 -4.85
CA ALA A 458 13.94 -46.73 -4.03
C ALA A 458 14.18 -45.31 -4.54
N ALA A 459 13.17 -44.45 -4.36
CA ALA A 459 13.37 -43.01 -4.44
C ALA A 459 14.09 -42.53 -3.19
N ASP A 460 15.09 -41.65 -3.36
CA ASP A 460 15.92 -41.19 -2.23
C ASP A 460 15.17 -40.22 -1.30
N ARG A 461 14.01 -39.70 -1.73
CA ARG A 461 13.18 -38.77 -0.97
C ARG A 461 11.72 -39.20 -1.00
N GLY A 462 10.95 -38.71 -0.02
CA GLY A 462 9.49 -38.83 0.01
C GLY A 462 8.80 -37.99 -1.07
N ILE A 463 7.52 -37.66 -0.85
CA ILE A 463 6.70 -36.92 -1.82
C ILE A 463 7.36 -35.56 -2.16
N ASN A 464 7.64 -35.35 -3.44
CA ASN A 464 8.10 -34.05 -3.94
C ASN A 464 6.91 -33.13 -4.23
N MET A 465 6.80 -32.01 -3.50
CA MET A 465 5.72 -31.04 -3.71
C MET A 465 6.11 -30.02 -4.79
N LEU A 466 5.27 -29.89 -5.81
CA LEU A 466 5.39 -28.89 -6.87
C LEU A 466 4.26 -27.88 -6.76
N ALA A 467 4.59 -26.59 -6.84
CA ALA A 467 3.60 -25.56 -7.04
C ALA A 467 3.18 -25.52 -8.50
N ASP A 468 1.99 -26.07 -8.77
CA ASP A 468 1.30 -25.91 -10.03
C ASP A 468 0.39 -24.68 -9.97
N ALA A 469 0.92 -23.56 -10.44
CA ALA A 469 0.31 -22.25 -10.36
C ALA A 469 -0.25 -21.79 -11.73
N ASP A 470 -0.95 -22.68 -12.44
CA ASP A 470 -1.56 -22.38 -13.74
C ASP A 470 -0.51 -21.89 -14.76
N GLY A 471 0.68 -22.50 -14.72
CA GLY A 471 1.83 -22.13 -15.55
C GLY A 471 2.42 -20.73 -15.28
N ARG A 472 1.93 -19.96 -14.31
CA ARG A 472 2.43 -18.58 -14.05
C ARG A 472 3.77 -18.57 -13.32
N TRP A 473 3.94 -19.48 -12.38
CA TRP A 473 5.17 -19.62 -11.63
C TRP A 473 5.35 -21.06 -11.17
N THR A 474 6.59 -21.43 -10.88
CA THR A 474 6.95 -22.75 -10.37
C THR A 474 7.80 -22.61 -9.12
N LEU A 475 7.47 -23.43 -8.13
CA LEU A 475 8.22 -23.59 -6.89
C LEU A 475 8.25 -25.08 -6.57
N GLY A 476 9.44 -25.70 -6.63
CA GLY A 476 9.59 -27.14 -6.38
C GLY A 476 10.78 -27.43 -5.47
N VAL A 477 10.69 -28.50 -4.68
CA VAL A 477 11.71 -28.89 -3.67
C VAL A 477 12.99 -29.47 -4.29
N GLY A 478 13.11 -29.43 -5.60
CA GLY A 478 14.24 -29.96 -6.36
C GLY A 478 13.86 -31.25 -7.05
N PRO A 479 14.75 -31.80 -7.87
CA PRO A 479 14.45 -33.02 -8.59
C PRO A 479 14.58 -34.25 -7.68
N GLN A 480 13.93 -35.36 -8.09
CA GLN A 480 13.99 -36.63 -7.38
C GLN A 480 15.21 -37.44 -7.83
N ASN A 481 15.66 -38.36 -6.98
CA ASN A 481 16.73 -39.30 -7.29
C ASN A 481 16.25 -40.73 -7.06
N LEU A 482 16.90 -41.69 -7.73
CA LEU A 482 16.69 -43.12 -7.55
C LEU A 482 18.00 -43.80 -7.20
N THR A 483 17.92 -44.73 -6.26
CA THR A 483 19.00 -45.65 -5.92
C THR A 483 18.52 -47.08 -6.17
N ALA A 484 19.28 -47.84 -6.96
CA ALA A 484 18.99 -49.24 -7.28
C ALA A 484 20.15 -50.16 -6.92
N GLN A 485 19.83 -51.38 -6.48
CA GLN A 485 20.83 -52.41 -6.17
C GLN A 485 20.48 -53.71 -6.87
N LEU A 486 21.43 -54.26 -7.63
CA LEU A 486 21.33 -55.59 -8.21
C LEU A 486 22.05 -56.58 -7.29
N ILE A 487 21.32 -57.61 -6.87
CA ILE A 487 21.79 -58.65 -5.95
C ILE A 487 21.74 -59.98 -6.68
N LYS A 488 22.86 -60.68 -6.78
CA LYS A 488 22.91 -62.07 -7.27
C LYS A 488 22.48 -63.02 -6.15
N ARG A 489 21.56 -63.92 -6.46
CA ARG A 489 20.98 -64.91 -5.55
C ARG A 489 21.83 -66.18 -5.48
N ASP A 490 22.99 -66.06 -4.86
CA ASP A 490 23.84 -67.19 -4.48
C ASP A 490 23.60 -67.56 -3.00
N PRO A 491 24.13 -68.70 -2.48
CA PRO A 491 24.06 -69.04 -1.05
C PRO A 491 24.56 -67.95 -0.11
N SER A 492 25.48 -67.10 -0.61
CA SER A 492 25.82 -65.80 -0.03
C SER A 492 25.43 -64.71 -1.02
N PRO A 493 24.38 -63.91 -0.78
CA PRO A 493 23.96 -62.83 -1.68
C PRO A 493 25.08 -61.81 -1.90
N MET A 494 25.29 -61.39 -3.15
CA MET A 494 26.33 -60.42 -3.52
C MET A 494 25.75 -59.28 -4.35
N LEU A 495 26.18 -58.05 -4.07
CA LEU A 495 25.91 -56.89 -4.91
C LEU A 495 26.72 -57.00 -6.21
N VAL A 496 26.08 -56.73 -7.35
CA VAL A 496 26.73 -56.77 -8.66
C VAL A 496 26.61 -55.39 -9.32
N THR A 497 27.76 -54.76 -9.56
CA THR A 497 27.82 -53.42 -10.18
C THR A 497 28.73 -53.37 -11.42
N ALA A 498 29.67 -54.32 -11.56
CA ALA A 498 30.57 -54.42 -12.71
C ALA A 498 29.90 -55.06 -13.92
N ASP A 499 30.17 -54.54 -15.12
CA ASP A 499 29.64 -55.03 -16.41
C ASP A 499 28.10 -55.09 -16.50
N ILE A 500 27.41 -54.28 -15.68
CA ILE A 500 25.95 -54.14 -15.67
C ILE A 500 25.55 -52.76 -16.15
N GLN A 501 24.59 -52.70 -17.07
CA GLN A 501 23.88 -51.48 -17.42
C GLN A 501 22.51 -51.46 -16.75
N VAL A 502 22.23 -50.41 -15.96
CA VAL A 502 20.91 -50.20 -15.36
C VAL A 502 20.24 -49.00 -16.01
N THR A 503 19.00 -49.16 -16.44
CA THR A 503 18.18 -48.10 -17.04
C THR A 503 16.93 -47.85 -16.20
N TYR A 504 16.41 -46.64 -16.25
CA TYR A 504 15.13 -46.28 -15.65
C TYR A 504 14.21 -45.64 -16.69
N ALA A 505 12.90 -45.84 -16.55
CA ALA A 505 11.88 -45.20 -17.35
C ALA A 505 10.70 -44.77 -16.45
N VAL A 506 10.53 -43.46 -16.29
CA VAL A 506 9.41 -42.90 -15.52
C VAL A 506 8.14 -42.96 -16.38
N GLN A 507 7.03 -43.41 -15.80
CA GLN A 507 5.72 -43.42 -16.42
C GLN A 507 5.36 -42.00 -16.90
N ASN A 508 5.16 -41.84 -18.22
CA ASN A 508 4.89 -40.55 -18.87
C ASN A 508 5.98 -39.47 -18.63
N GLY A 509 7.20 -39.87 -18.29
CA GLY A 509 8.30 -38.98 -17.94
C GLY A 509 9.61 -39.31 -18.65
N PRO A 510 10.74 -38.81 -18.11
CA PRO A 510 12.06 -39.07 -18.68
C PRO A 510 12.49 -40.53 -18.45
N SER A 511 13.32 -41.04 -19.36
CA SER A 511 14.08 -42.27 -19.20
C SER A 511 15.57 -41.98 -19.29
N GLY A 512 16.40 -42.86 -18.76
CA GLY A 512 17.85 -42.68 -18.77
C GLY A 512 18.62 -43.87 -18.21
N ASN A 513 19.94 -43.73 -18.20
CA ASN A 513 20.84 -44.70 -17.58
C ASN A 513 21.13 -44.29 -16.12
N MET A 514 21.27 -45.26 -15.24
CA MET A 514 21.75 -45.06 -13.87
C MET A 514 23.28 -45.15 -13.85
N ARG A 515 23.94 -44.29 -13.08
CA ARG A 515 25.40 -44.29 -12.90
C ARG A 515 25.80 -45.42 -11.95
N PRO A 516 26.71 -46.33 -12.33
CA PRO A 516 27.22 -47.35 -11.42
C PRO A 516 28.10 -46.71 -10.33
N GLY A 517 28.00 -47.23 -9.12
CA GLY A 517 28.90 -46.95 -8.00
C GLY A 517 29.28 -48.25 -7.27
N ASP A 518 30.03 -48.15 -6.18
CA ASP A 518 30.60 -49.33 -5.49
C ASP A 518 29.54 -50.29 -4.93
N LYS A 519 28.37 -49.75 -4.54
CA LYS A 519 27.31 -50.52 -3.85
C LYS A 519 25.91 -50.39 -4.45
N ALA A 520 25.73 -49.51 -5.43
CA ALA A 520 24.43 -49.20 -6.01
C ALA A 520 24.59 -48.45 -7.34
N PHE A 521 23.50 -48.38 -8.09
CA PHE A 521 23.34 -47.51 -9.24
C PHE A 521 22.51 -46.30 -8.81
N THR A 522 22.86 -45.10 -9.28
CA THR A 522 22.12 -43.87 -8.96
C THR A 522 21.66 -43.13 -10.21
N ALA A 523 20.44 -42.61 -10.19
CA ALA A 523 19.97 -41.62 -11.16
C ALA A 523 19.58 -40.36 -10.42
N GLU A 524 20.21 -39.24 -10.79
CA GLU A 524 20.03 -37.96 -10.14
C GLU A 524 19.22 -37.01 -11.02
N ASN A 525 18.60 -36.03 -10.39
CA ASN A 525 17.91 -34.94 -11.07
C ASN A 525 16.71 -35.35 -11.96
N ILE A 526 15.98 -36.40 -11.56
CA ILE A 526 14.80 -36.90 -12.27
C ILE A 526 13.61 -35.95 -12.05
N ARG A 527 13.07 -35.43 -13.16
CA ARG A 527 11.85 -34.60 -13.16
C ARG A 527 10.62 -35.49 -13.37
N ALA A 528 9.86 -35.69 -12.30
CA ALA A 528 8.56 -36.34 -12.33
C ALA A 528 7.44 -35.30 -12.36
N THR A 529 6.29 -35.68 -12.93
CA THR A 529 5.06 -34.89 -12.93
C THR A 529 3.93 -35.75 -12.37
N PRO A 530 3.01 -35.18 -11.56
CA PRO A 530 1.83 -35.92 -11.12
C PRO A 530 0.73 -35.98 -12.19
N TYR A 531 0.96 -35.42 -13.38
CA TYR A 531 -0.03 -35.38 -14.45
C TYR A 531 0.32 -36.37 -15.56
N ALA A 532 -0.60 -37.29 -15.85
CA ALA A 532 -0.52 -38.15 -17.02
C ALA A 532 -0.76 -37.37 -18.33
N LYS A 533 -0.48 -37.99 -19.48
CA LYS A 533 -0.62 -37.34 -20.80
C LYS A 533 -2.04 -36.88 -21.13
N ASP A 534 -3.04 -37.54 -20.57
CA ASP A 534 -4.46 -37.21 -20.67
C ASP A 534 -4.92 -36.18 -19.62
N GLY A 535 -4.01 -35.70 -18.77
CA GLY A 535 -4.27 -34.75 -17.69
C GLY A 535 -4.74 -35.39 -16.38
N ALA A 536 -4.83 -36.73 -16.29
CA ALA A 536 -5.21 -37.39 -15.05
C ALA A 536 -4.16 -37.18 -13.94
N PHE A 537 -4.63 -36.91 -12.72
CA PHE A 537 -3.77 -36.71 -11.56
C PHE A 537 -3.38 -38.06 -10.93
N ASN A 538 -2.08 -38.32 -10.85
CA ASN A 538 -1.46 -39.46 -10.20
C ASN A 538 -0.24 -39.00 -9.37
N PRO A 539 -0.34 -38.88 -8.03
CA PRO A 539 0.79 -38.48 -7.20
C PRO A 539 1.86 -39.58 -7.01
N TYR A 540 1.62 -40.77 -7.54
CA TYR A 540 2.48 -41.95 -7.40
C TYR A 540 2.87 -42.51 -8.79
N PRO A 541 3.53 -41.73 -9.66
CA PRO A 541 3.98 -42.25 -10.95
C PRO A 541 5.00 -43.37 -10.73
N LEU A 542 4.87 -44.44 -11.49
CA LEU A 542 5.79 -45.57 -11.41
C LEU A 542 7.05 -45.30 -12.24
N VAL A 543 8.19 -45.76 -11.74
CA VAL A 543 9.42 -45.87 -12.51
C VAL A 543 9.78 -47.34 -12.65
N THR A 544 9.93 -47.78 -13.90
CA THR A 544 10.44 -49.11 -14.21
C THR A 544 11.97 -49.04 -14.26
N VAL A 545 12.65 -49.96 -13.58
CA VAL A 545 14.11 -50.09 -13.59
C VAL A 545 14.49 -51.47 -14.10
N GLN A 546 15.42 -51.51 -15.05
CA GLN A 546 15.88 -52.74 -15.72
C GLN A 546 17.40 -52.83 -15.66
N ALA A 547 17.91 -54.02 -15.35
CA ALA A 547 19.34 -54.32 -15.35
C ALA A 547 19.69 -55.28 -16.49
N PHE A 548 20.72 -54.96 -17.26
CA PHE A 548 21.21 -55.72 -18.40
C PHE A 548 22.67 -56.10 -18.21
N ASP A 549 23.07 -57.28 -18.70
CA ASP A 549 24.49 -57.63 -18.83
C ASP A 549 25.16 -56.93 -20.02
N LYS A 550 26.48 -57.13 -20.16
CA LYS A 550 27.30 -56.61 -21.26
C LYS A 550 26.82 -57.01 -22.67
N ASP A 551 26.07 -58.10 -22.80
CA ASP A 551 25.57 -58.64 -24.06
C ASP A 551 24.12 -58.16 -24.34
N GLY A 552 23.55 -57.33 -23.45
CA GLY A 552 22.22 -56.75 -23.57
C GLY A 552 21.09 -57.66 -23.09
N LYS A 553 21.39 -58.76 -22.40
CA LYS A 553 20.38 -59.66 -21.82
C LYS A 553 19.80 -59.05 -20.55
N LEU A 554 18.46 -59.00 -20.45
CA LEU A 554 17.76 -58.56 -19.25
C LEU A 554 17.99 -59.56 -18.10
N LEU A 555 18.56 -59.08 -17.00
CA LEU A 555 18.85 -59.86 -15.80
C LEU A 555 17.73 -59.79 -14.77
N ALA A 556 17.22 -58.59 -14.53
CA ALA A 556 16.15 -58.32 -13.59
C ALA A 556 15.42 -57.02 -13.94
N GLN A 557 14.14 -56.94 -13.55
CA GLN A 557 13.31 -55.76 -13.65
C GLN A 557 12.54 -55.57 -12.35
N THR A 558 12.37 -54.32 -11.94
CA THR A 558 11.50 -53.94 -10.82
C THR A 558 10.86 -52.59 -11.10
N SER A 559 9.91 -52.20 -10.27
CA SER A 559 9.30 -50.87 -10.31
C SER A 559 9.27 -50.26 -8.92
N ALA A 560 9.43 -48.93 -8.84
CA ALA A 560 9.17 -48.17 -7.62
C ALA A 560 8.28 -46.97 -7.91
N VAL A 561 7.73 -46.39 -6.85
CA VAL A 561 7.03 -45.12 -6.91
C VAL A 561 8.04 -43.98 -6.87
N LEU A 562 7.89 -43.01 -7.77
CA LEU A 562 8.63 -41.75 -7.75
C LEU A 562 7.69 -40.61 -7.32
N PRO A 563 7.42 -40.47 -6.02
CA PRO A 563 6.26 -39.72 -5.54
C PRO A 563 6.41 -38.22 -5.79
N VAL A 564 5.36 -37.60 -6.32
CA VAL A 564 5.30 -36.17 -6.65
C VAL A 564 3.86 -35.70 -6.53
N SER A 565 3.58 -34.54 -5.93
CA SER A 565 2.22 -34.01 -5.80
C SER A 565 2.18 -32.49 -6.01
N THR A 566 1.03 -31.99 -6.43
CA THR A 566 0.70 -30.56 -6.55
C THR A 566 -0.39 -30.15 -5.56
N GLU A 567 -0.67 -30.96 -4.55
CA GLU A 567 -1.68 -30.73 -3.51
C GLU A 567 -1.18 -29.76 -2.42
N LEU A 568 -0.52 -28.68 -2.82
CA LEU A 568 -0.24 -27.56 -1.92
C LEU A 568 -1.59 -26.94 -1.53
N GLY A 569 -2.02 -27.18 -0.29
CA GLY A 569 -3.34 -26.82 0.22
C GLY A 569 -3.64 -25.33 0.35
N CYS A 570 -3.15 -24.48 -0.56
CA CYS A 570 -3.37 -23.03 -0.59
C CYS A 570 -4.87 -22.68 -0.53
N ARG A 571 -5.73 -23.51 -1.14
CA ARG A 571 -7.19 -23.38 -1.08
C ARG A 571 -7.78 -23.47 0.33
N ASN A 572 -7.09 -24.14 1.27
CA ASN A 572 -7.55 -24.23 2.67
C ASN A 572 -7.60 -22.86 3.33
N CYS A 573 -6.80 -21.91 2.85
CA CYS A 573 -6.79 -20.52 3.30
C CYS A 573 -7.42 -19.56 2.27
N HIS A 574 -7.10 -19.72 0.99
CA HIS A 574 -7.45 -18.80 -0.11
C HIS A 574 -8.70 -19.22 -0.91
N GLY A 575 -9.44 -20.22 -0.45
CA GLY A 575 -10.65 -20.69 -1.12
C GLY A 575 -10.40 -21.15 -2.56
N GLY A 576 -11.43 -21.06 -3.39
CA GLY A 576 -11.39 -21.44 -4.81
C GLY A 576 -11.40 -22.96 -5.06
N SER A 577 -11.43 -23.33 -6.34
CA SER A 577 -11.29 -24.72 -6.79
C SER A 577 -9.82 -25.03 -7.11
N TRP A 578 -9.47 -26.31 -7.02
CA TRP A 578 -8.23 -26.83 -7.61
C TRP A 578 -8.18 -26.50 -9.11
N SER A 579 -7.00 -26.18 -9.65
CA SER A 579 -6.82 -25.97 -11.09
C SER A 579 -7.01 -27.28 -11.89
N HIS A 580 -6.67 -28.42 -11.28
CA HIS A 580 -6.81 -29.76 -11.88
C HIS A 580 -7.80 -30.65 -11.13
N ALA A 581 -8.97 -30.11 -10.76
CA ALA A 581 -10.06 -30.77 -10.03
C ALA A 581 -9.74 -31.28 -8.61
N VAL A 582 -8.58 -31.90 -8.40
CA VAL A 582 -8.11 -32.53 -7.15
C VAL A 582 -6.79 -31.97 -6.63
N ALA A 583 -6.02 -31.25 -7.47
CA ALA A 583 -4.71 -30.67 -7.09
C ALA A 583 -4.40 -29.34 -7.82
N GLY A 584 -3.32 -28.66 -7.41
CA GLY A 584 -2.81 -27.41 -8.01
C GLY A 584 -3.16 -26.12 -7.24
N ILE A 585 -2.96 -24.95 -7.83
CA ILE A 585 -3.26 -23.67 -7.16
C ILE A 585 -4.30 -22.93 -8.00
N ALA A 586 -5.36 -22.46 -7.34
CA ALA A 586 -6.39 -21.66 -8.00
C ALA A 586 -5.74 -20.47 -8.76
N PRO A 587 -6.12 -20.19 -10.03
CA PRO A 587 -5.49 -19.14 -10.83
C PRO A 587 -5.46 -17.76 -10.14
N ASP A 588 -6.50 -17.42 -9.39
CA ASP A 588 -6.56 -16.18 -8.60
C ASP A 588 -5.51 -16.14 -7.49
N THR A 589 -5.32 -17.24 -6.78
CA THR A 589 -4.28 -17.36 -5.75
C THR A 589 -2.89 -17.29 -6.37
N ALA A 590 -2.68 -17.95 -7.51
CA ALA A 590 -1.42 -17.88 -8.25
C ALA A 590 -1.07 -16.45 -8.67
N ARG A 591 -2.06 -15.67 -9.16
CA ARG A 591 -1.89 -14.24 -9.49
C ARG A 591 -1.56 -13.39 -8.26
N ASP A 592 -2.24 -13.65 -7.15
CA ASP A 592 -2.06 -12.89 -5.92
C ASP A 592 -0.64 -13.05 -5.33
N VAL A 593 -0.03 -14.23 -5.48
CA VAL A 593 1.37 -14.46 -5.07
C VAL A 593 2.32 -13.55 -5.85
N LEU A 594 2.22 -13.52 -7.19
CA LEU A 594 3.06 -12.63 -8.00
C LEU A 594 2.75 -11.15 -7.75
N LYS A 595 1.48 -10.78 -7.55
CA LYS A 595 1.08 -9.42 -7.19
C LYS A 595 1.70 -8.97 -5.87
N ALA A 596 1.73 -9.86 -4.86
CA ALA A 596 2.36 -9.57 -3.58
C ALA A 596 3.89 -9.50 -3.73
N HIS A 597 4.49 -10.38 -4.53
CA HIS A 597 5.93 -10.38 -4.82
C HIS A 597 6.35 -9.08 -5.50
N ASP A 598 5.69 -8.68 -6.57
CA ASP A 598 5.97 -7.43 -7.30
C ASP A 598 5.92 -6.21 -6.38
N ARG A 599 4.92 -6.14 -5.51
CA ARG A 599 4.81 -5.07 -4.52
C ARG A 599 5.95 -5.07 -3.50
N LEU A 600 6.32 -6.23 -2.97
CA LEU A 600 7.29 -6.34 -1.87
C LEU A 600 8.74 -6.28 -2.34
N SER A 601 9.01 -6.84 -3.52
CA SER A 601 10.35 -6.97 -4.10
C SER A 601 10.64 -5.93 -5.19
N GLY A 602 9.65 -5.12 -5.58
CA GLY A 602 9.79 -4.11 -6.63
C GLY A 602 9.93 -4.69 -8.04
N THR A 603 9.40 -5.90 -8.27
CA THR A 603 9.46 -6.58 -9.57
C THR A 603 8.20 -6.34 -10.41
N THR A 604 8.19 -6.82 -11.66
CA THR A 604 7.04 -6.74 -12.59
C THR A 604 6.69 -8.12 -13.18
N LEU A 605 6.86 -9.18 -12.39
CA LEU A 605 6.72 -10.57 -12.79
C LEU A 605 5.27 -10.94 -13.11
N LEU A 606 4.28 -10.31 -12.48
CA LEU A 606 2.86 -10.55 -12.80
C LEU A 606 2.51 -10.14 -14.24
N ALA A 607 3.18 -9.12 -14.77
CA ALA A 607 2.98 -8.65 -16.15
C ALA A 607 3.72 -9.50 -17.18
N SER A 608 4.63 -10.37 -16.75
CA SER A 608 5.35 -11.31 -17.62
C SER A 608 4.38 -12.31 -18.26
N ARG A 609 4.63 -12.65 -19.51
CA ARG A 609 3.95 -13.77 -20.20
C ARG A 609 4.69 -15.10 -20.01
N GLU A 610 5.93 -15.06 -19.54
CA GLU A 610 6.74 -16.25 -19.29
C GLU A 610 6.54 -16.78 -17.87
N PRO A 611 6.46 -18.12 -17.68
CA PRO A 611 6.42 -18.74 -16.36
C PRO A 611 7.62 -18.32 -15.49
N VAL A 612 7.37 -17.86 -14.28
CA VAL A 612 8.41 -17.45 -13.34
C VAL A 612 8.96 -18.68 -12.61
N ASN A 613 10.24 -19.00 -12.81
CA ASN A 613 10.90 -20.00 -11.99
C ASN A 613 11.39 -19.37 -10.68
N CYS A 614 10.65 -19.53 -9.57
CA CYS A 614 11.03 -18.91 -8.30
C CYS A 614 12.43 -19.34 -7.81
N ARG A 615 12.91 -20.53 -8.21
CA ARG A 615 14.25 -21.00 -7.83
C ARG A 615 15.39 -20.24 -8.50
N SER A 616 15.18 -19.60 -9.65
CA SER A 616 16.27 -18.87 -10.31
C SER A 616 16.83 -17.72 -9.45
N CYS A 617 16.01 -17.19 -8.55
CA CYS A 617 16.40 -16.12 -7.62
C CYS A 617 16.42 -16.55 -6.14
N HIS A 618 15.80 -17.69 -5.79
CA HIS A 618 15.64 -18.14 -4.39
C HIS A 618 16.28 -19.50 -4.08
N ALA A 619 16.91 -20.18 -5.03
CA ALA A 619 17.69 -21.37 -4.72
C ALA A 619 18.99 -20.97 -4.02
N THR A 620 19.01 -21.10 -2.69
CA THR A 620 20.24 -21.24 -1.90
C THR A 620 20.63 -22.70 -1.81
#